data_AF-A0AAW0ULF6-F1
#
_entry.id   AF-A0AAW0ULF6-F1
#
_cell.length_a   1.000
_cell.length_b   1.000
_cell.length_c   1.000
_cell.angle_alpha   90.00
_cell.angle_beta   90.00
_cell.angle_gamma   90.00
#
_symmetry.space_group_name_H-M   'P 1'
#
loop_
_entity.id
_entity.type
_entity.pdbx_description
1 polymer ?
#
loop_
_entity_poly.entity_id
_entity_poly.type
_entity_poly.pdbx_seq_one_letter_code
_entity_poly.pdbx_strand_id
1 'polypeptide(L)'
;MFTAKKFLISLVIFTVLLYININLTKVTKTKIIEYYNDIMKERQSSECFDSFIKIKPTLRQNRKSFNKTQDELLSVDMKLTTVAPKAPDEIVTLRKDVEVVFPSLNNCSMQDYKRQVKSKHFKSRAFLYPCKKWQEPNPGALWPMVVPPTNGSVLRTLPVRHQDPEVERLLQQQAAVQADRVRLLTDTCLRHPELATRRHFKIVWDTSRTPPLVYCPIYKVASTTWSVYFLRLAHVKQGEKSKMKKMGDVHTLMNDKYPPPKTNEEKNALFPKSLRFITVRHPFTRLLSAYRDKIENVSPRPFQPYFLDLQQAIIKNYRASQSNNTKRTPTFPEFVQYVIDITENFTTEKDWVEHVVCWTPYWVQCAICSSDFQVVIKLETMDTDVQFLAEVAQLREIQNVQEWLNQNNSHGSSSTVIPDYFGQLTKKQIQLLYQRYKLDFDLFGYSIKEYLSYGRI
;
A
#
# COMPACT_ATOMS: atom_id res chain seq x y z
N MET A 1 13.26 -17.29 -30.55
CA MET A 1 14.64 -16.96 -30.11
C MET A 1 15.13 -15.67 -30.79
N PHE A 2 14.40 -14.57 -30.61
CA PHE A 2 14.78 -13.22 -31.07
C PHE A 2 15.05 -12.39 -29.82
N THR A 3 16.32 -12.37 -29.44
CA THR A 3 16.83 -12.09 -28.09
C THR A 3 17.00 -10.59 -27.82
N ALA A 4 17.15 -10.27 -26.52
CA ALA A 4 17.38 -8.96 -25.90
C ALA A 4 18.39 -8.01 -26.62
N LYS A 5 19.16 -8.50 -27.59
CA LYS A 5 19.91 -7.67 -28.54
C LYS A 5 19.02 -6.69 -29.29
N LYS A 6 17.82 -7.08 -29.75
CA LYS A 6 16.88 -6.12 -30.41
C LYS A 6 16.39 -5.03 -29.46
N PHE A 7 16.21 -5.33 -28.17
CA PHE A 7 15.80 -4.35 -27.17
C PHE A 7 16.90 -3.31 -26.87
N LEU A 8 18.16 -3.74 -26.73
CA LEU A 8 19.29 -2.82 -26.57
C LEU A 8 19.57 -2.04 -27.86
N ILE A 9 19.51 -2.69 -29.02
CA ILE A 9 19.69 -2.05 -30.32
C ILE A 9 18.58 -1.00 -30.55
N SER A 10 17.31 -1.31 -30.26
CA SER A 10 16.22 -0.34 -30.36
C SER A 10 16.33 0.80 -29.35
N LEU A 11 16.85 0.57 -28.14
CA LEU A 11 17.05 1.63 -27.15
C LEU A 11 18.23 2.55 -27.53
N VAL A 12 19.33 1.98 -28.02
CA VAL A 12 20.50 2.72 -28.52
C VAL A 12 20.13 3.50 -29.78
N ILE A 13 19.42 2.87 -30.72
CA ILE A 13 18.87 3.52 -31.92
C ILE A 13 17.91 4.65 -31.52
N PHE A 14 17.07 4.48 -30.49
CA PHE A 14 16.17 5.54 -30.03
C PHE A 14 16.91 6.74 -29.42
N THR A 15 17.97 6.51 -28.64
CA THR A 15 18.84 7.59 -28.13
C THR A 15 19.67 8.25 -29.24
N VAL A 16 20.12 7.47 -30.24
CA VAL A 16 20.89 7.98 -31.38
C VAL A 16 19.99 8.73 -32.37
N LEU A 17 18.74 8.31 -32.57
CA LEU A 17 17.75 9.00 -33.44
C LEU A 17 17.14 10.24 -32.79
N LEU A 18 17.13 10.33 -31.44
CA LEU A 18 16.83 11.57 -30.72
C LEU A 18 17.99 12.57 -30.78
N TYR A 19 19.23 12.07 -30.89
CA TYR A 19 20.45 12.88 -30.96
C TYR A 19 20.82 13.29 -32.40
N ILE A 20 20.50 12.44 -33.38
CA ILE A 20 20.73 12.66 -34.80
C ILE A 20 19.37 12.75 -35.47
N ASN A 21 18.98 13.97 -35.82
CA ASN A 21 17.67 14.37 -36.34
C ASN A 21 17.38 13.74 -37.72
N ILE A 22 17.12 12.43 -37.78
CA ILE A 22 16.90 11.68 -39.03
C ILE A 22 15.42 11.33 -39.22
N ASN A 23 14.94 11.64 -40.42
CA ASN A 23 13.58 11.40 -40.91
C ASN A 23 13.24 9.91 -40.99
N LEU A 24 12.61 9.38 -39.96
CA LEU A 24 11.92 8.08 -40.00
C LEU A 24 10.72 8.12 -40.96
N THR A 25 10.55 7.05 -41.76
CA THR A 25 9.41 6.85 -42.67
C THR A 25 8.07 6.85 -41.92
N LYS A 26 7.01 7.32 -42.59
CA LYS A 26 5.68 7.57 -42.02
C LYS A 26 5.10 6.35 -41.28
N VAL A 27 5.30 5.14 -41.80
CA VAL A 27 4.82 3.86 -41.21
C VAL A 27 5.51 3.53 -39.87
N THR A 28 6.81 3.83 -39.76
CA THR A 28 7.60 3.57 -38.54
C THR A 28 7.28 4.58 -37.45
N LYS A 29 7.07 5.86 -37.83
CA LYS A 29 6.54 6.89 -36.91
C LYS A 29 5.15 6.52 -36.40
N THR A 30 4.23 6.06 -37.24
CA THR A 30 2.87 5.66 -36.80
C THR A 30 2.90 4.51 -35.81
N LYS A 31 3.68 3.44 -36.06
CA LYS A 31 3.77 2.31 -35.11
C LYS A 31 4.45 2.68 -33.78
N ILE A 32 5.45 3.56 -33.82
CA ILE A 32 6.10 4.08 -32.60
C ILE A 32 5.15 4.99 -31.84
N ILE A 33 4.37 5.83 -32.53
CA ILE A 33 3.35 6.70 -31.94
C ILE A 33 2.18 5.88 -31.40
N GLU A 34 1.72 4.82 -32.07
CA GLU A 34 0.70 3.90 -31.55
C GLU A 34 1.21 3.17 -30.30
N TYR A 35 2.44 2.65 -30.33
CA TYR A 35 3.05 2.01 -29.16
C TYR A 35 3.28 2.98 -28.00
N TYR A 36 3.72 4.20 -28.29
CA TYR A 36 3.86 5.27 -27.30
C TYR A 36 2.49 5.72 -26.78
N ASN A 37 1.48 5.83 -27.63
CA ASN A 37 0.11 6.18 -27.26
C ASN A 37 -0.58 5.06 -26.50
N ASP A 38 -0.27 3.79 -26.73
CA ASP A 38 -0.74 2.67 -25.92
C ASP A 38 -0.07 2.67 -24.54
N ILE A 39 1.24 2.94 -24.46
CA ILE A 39 1.95 3.16 -23.19
C ILE A 39 1.39 4.40 -22.45
N MET A 40 1.05 5.47 -23.18
CA MET A 40 0.52 6.73 -22.64
C MET A 40 -0.96 6.66 -22.29
N LYS A 41 -1.76 5.83 -22.97
CA LYS A 41 -3.15 5.51 -22.59
C LYS A 41 -3.19 4.53 -21.42
N GLU A 42 -2.20 3.64 -21.29
CA GLU A 42 -1.99 2.82 -20.09
C GLU A 42 -1.41 3.63 -18.91
N ARG A 43 -0.79 4.79 -19.17
CA ARG A 43 -0.26 5.74 -18.17
C ARG A 43 -1.32 6.33 -17.25
N GLN A 44 -2.60 6.30 -17.65
CA GLN A 44 -3.71 6.91 -16.91
C GLN A 44 -4.60 5.89 -16.18
N SER A 45 -4.52 4.60 -16.50
CA SER A 45 -5.60 3.62 -16.25
C SER A 45 -5.22 2.52 -15.25
N SER A 46 -4.58 2.84 -14.12
CA SER A 46 -4.21 1.77 -13.19
C SER A 46 -3.95 2.21 -11.75
N GLU A 47 -4.68 1.56 -10.84
CA GLU A 47 -4.41 1.56 -9.41
C GLU A 47 -2.91 1.31 -9.12
N CYS A 48 -2.30 0.23 -9.61
CA CYS A 48 -0.92 -0.16 -9.25
C CYS A 48 0.23 0.63 -9.94
N PHE A 49 -0.03 1.60 -10.81
CA PHE A 49 1.01 2.21 -11.66
C PHE A 49 1.84 3.28 -10.95
N ASP A 50 1.22 4.06 -10.07
CA ASP A 50 1.88 5.17 -9.38
C ASP A 50 3.02 4.66 -8.46
N SER A 51 2.88 3.44 -7.92
CA SER A 51 3.95 2.76 -7.20
C SER A 51 5.08 2.31 -8.14
N PHE A 52 4.76 1.77 -9.32
CA PHE A 52 5.74 1.27 -10.29
C PHE A 52 6.70 2.35 -10.83
N ILE A 53 6.25 3.60 -10.99
CA ILE A 53 7.10 4.72 -11.42
C ILE A 53 8.30 4.93 -10.48
N LYS A 54 8.14 4.67 -9.18
CA LYS A 54 9.21 4.77 -8.18
C LYS A 54 10.20 3.60 -8.21
N ILE A 55 9.78 2.43 -8.70
CA ILE A 55 10.58 1.19 -8.74
C ILE A 55 11.51 1.10 -9.95
N LYS A 56 11.09 1.67 -11.08
CA LYS A 56 11.76 1.57 -12.38
C LYS A 56 13.27 1.95 -12.37
N PRO A 57 13.73 2.96 -11.61
CA PRO A 57 15.16 3.30 -11.54
C PRO A 57 16.00 2.24 -10.83
N THR A 58 15.49 1.64 -9.75
CA THR A 58 16.23 0.76 -8.83
C THR A 58 16.48 -0.63 -9.43
N LEU A 59 15.53 -1.16 -10.22
CA LEU A 59 15.70 -2.44 -10.92
C LEU A 59 16.81 -2.42 -11.98
N ARG A 60 17.09 -1.25 -12.58
CA ARG A 60 18.18 -1.07 -13.55
C ARG A 60 19.56 -1.16 -12.89
N GLN A 61 19.67 -0.75 -11.62
CA GLN A 61 20.91 -0.87 -10.84
C GLN A 61 21.12 -2.29 -10.32
N ASN A 62 20.06 -2.96 -9.83
CA ASN A 62 20.17 -4.33 -9.33
C ASN A 62 20.51 -5.35 -10.42
N ARG A 63 20.11 -5.12 -11.68
CA ARG A 63 20.52 -5.98 -12.80
C ARG A 63 22.01 -5.87 -13.15
N LYS A 64 22.67 -4.76 -12.79
CA LYS A 64 24.12 -4.57 -12.99
C LYS A 64 24.95 -5.07 -11.81
N SER A 65 24.44 -5.02 -10.57
CA SER A 65 25.13 -5.58 -9.41
C SER A 65 25.07 -7.11 -9.36
N PHE A 66 23.96 -7.72 -9.80
CA PHE A 66 23.80 -9.18 -9.81
C PHE A 66 24.67 -9.91 -10.85
N ASN A 67 24.99 -9.28 -11.98
CA ASN A 67 25.87 -9.88 -12.98
C ASN A 67 27.35 -9.72 -12.63
N LYS A 68 27.70 -8.88 -11.65
CA LYS A 68 29.10 -8.66 -11.25
C LYS A 68 29.61 -9.74 -10.29
N THR A 69 28.71 -10.43 -9.59
CA THR A 69 29.06 -11.43 -8.57
C THR A 69 29.24 -12.85 -9.11
N GLN A 70 28.92 -13.12 -10.39
CA GLN A 70 29.05 -14.46 -10.97
C GLN A 70 30.35 -14.65 -11.78
N ASP A 71 30.93 -13.56 -12.29
CA ASP A 71 32.20 -13.60 -13.05
C ASP A 71 33.45 -13.34 -12.18
N GLU A 72 33.31 -12.79 -10.96
CA GLU A 72 34.43 -12.56 -10.03
C GLU A 72 34.78 -13.81 -9.16
N LEU A 73 34.04 -14.91 -9.29
CA LEU A 73 34.22 -16.15 -8.48
C LEU A 73 34.98 -17.29 -9.18
N LEU A 74 35.53 -17.07 -10.39
CA LEU A 74 36.20 -18.12 -11.18
C LEU A 74 37.71 -17.91 -11.42
N SER A 75 38.37 -16.93 -10.79
CA SER A 75 39.82 -16.81 -10.95
C SER A 75 40.50 -16.02 -9.83
N VAL A 76 40.76 -16.63 -8.68
CA VAL A 76 41.97 -16.34 -7.90
C VAL A 76 42.40 -17.58 -7.15
N ASP A 77 43.58 -18.06 -7.51
CA ASP A 77 44.34 -19.10 -6.82
C ASP A 77 45.23 -18.48 -5.73
N MET A 78 45.52 -19.28 -4.69
CA MET A 78 46.69 -19.18 -3.79
C MET A 78 46.73 -18.11 -2.67
N LYS A 79 46.55 -18.54 -1.41
CA LYS A 79 47.65 -18.87 -0.45
C LYS A 79 47.13 -19.02 0.99
N LEU A 80 47.43 -20.16 1.60
CA LEU A 80 47.26 -20.45 3.02
C LEU A 80 48.14 -19.52 3.87
N THR A 81 47.55 -18.95 4.93
CA THR A 81 48.27 -18.67 6.19
C THR A 81 47.36 -19.06 7.35
N THR A 82 47.90 -19.90 8.21
CA THR A 82 47.27 -20.54 9.37
C THR A 82 47.21 -19.59 10.56
N VAL A 83 46.02 -19.39 11.15
CA VAL A 83 45.86 -18.95 12.54
C VAL A 83 44.72 -19.75 13.19
N ALA A 84 45.03 -20.33 14.35
CA ALA A 84 44.22 -21.28 15.13
C ALA A 84 42.98 -20.66 15.81
N PRO A 85 41.99 -21.47 16.24
CA PRO A 85 40.67 -20.99 16.65
C PRO A 85 40.60 -20.59 18.13
N LYS A 86 39.83 -19.56 18.46
CA LYS A 86 39.31 -19.33 19.81
C LYS A 86 37.79 -19.48 19.81
N ALA A 87 37.31 -20.34 20.71
CA ALA A 87 35.91 -20.62 21.00
C ALA A 87 35.40 -19.69 22.15
N PRO A 88 34.14 -19.79 22.60
CA PRO A 88 33.22 -18.65 22.63
C PRO A 88 32.79 -18.23 24.05
N ASP A 89 32.73 -16.93 24.33
CA ASP A 89 32.02 -16.40 25.51
C ASP A 89 31.39 -15.05 25.16
N GLU A 90 30.06 -14.99 25.17
CA GLU A 90 29.27 -14.11 26.05
C GLU A 90 27.81 -14.06 25.58
N ILE A 91 26.96 -14.63 26.43
CA ILE A 91 25.51 -14.52 26.41
C ILE A 91 25.14 -13.06 26.71
N VAL A 92 24.64 -12.32 25.72
CA VAL A 92 24.08 -10.98 25.96
C VAL A 92 22.66 -11.13 26.50
N THR A 93 22.56 -11.04 27.82
CA THR A 93 21.35 -10.78 28.60
C THR A 93 20.53 -9.62 28.03
N LEU A 94 19.26 -9.90 27.69
CA LEU A 94 18.22 -8.91 27.44
C LEU A 94 18.04 -8.03 28.69
N ARG A 95 18.40 -6.75 28.61
CA ARG A 95 18.00 -5.76 29.63
C ARG A 95 16.48 -5.59 29.60
N LYS A 96 15.82 -6.11 30.64
CA LYS A 96 14.59 -5.53 31.19
C LYS A 96 14.94 -4.12 31.72
N ASP A 97 13.95 -3.24 31.74
CA ASP A 97 14.01 -1.87 32.31
C ASP A 97 14.39 -0.77 31.32
N VAL A 98 13.57 -0.60 30.27
CA VAL A 98 13.37 0.73 29.66
C VAL A 98 11.88 1.02 29.69
N GLU A 99 11.44 1.67 30.77
CA GLU A 99 10.11 2.26 30.86
C GLU A 99 10.06 3.44 29.89
N VAL A 100 9.43 3.23 28.73
CA VAL A 100 9.21 4.29 27.73
C VAL A 100 8.07 5.16 28.22
N VAL A 101 8.41 6.22 28.96
CA VAL A 101 7.45 7.27 29.34
C VAL A 101 7.31 8.24 28.17
N PHE A 102 6.12 8.23 27.55
CA PHE A 102 5.72 9.28 26.61
C PHE A 102 5.73 10.63 27.33
N PRO A 103 6.18 11.73 26.70
CA PRO A 103 5.88 13.04 27.25
C PRO A 103 4.36 13.21 27.20
N SER A 104 3.76 13.36 28.38
CA SER A 104 2.45 13.97 28.53
C SER A 104 2.40 15.25 27.68
N LEU A 105 1.31 15.44 26.95
CA LEU A 105 1.04 16.63 26.13
C LEU A 105 1.22 17.96 26.91
N ASN A 106 1.28 17.90 28.25
CA ASN A 106 1.33 19.06 29.14
C ASN A 106 2.74 19.38 29.70
N ASN A 107 3.74 18.48 29.63
CA ASN A 107 5.02 18.63 30.35
C ASN A 107 6.28 18.62 29.44
N CYS A 108 6.24 19.30 28.30
CA CYS A 108 7.42 19.48 27.44
C CYS A 108 8.09 20.85 27.63
N SER A 109 9.27 20.89 28.26
CA SER A 109 10.09 22.10 28.45
C SER A 109 11.30 22.16 27.49
N MET A 110 11.41 23.25 26.74
CA MET A 110 12.50 23.49 25.78
C MET A 110 13.88 23.72 26.45
N GLN A 111 13.89 24.08 27.74
CA GLN A 111 15.12 24.26 28.51
C GLN A 111 15.76 22.92 28.86
N ASP A 112 14.98 21.89 29.14
CA ASP A 112 15.49 20.57 29.53
C ASP A 112 16.12 19.82 28.35
N TYR A 113 15.54 19.96 27.15
CA TYR A 113 16.14 19.49 25.91
C TYR A 113 17.52 20.12 25.65
N LYS A 114 17.64 21.45 25.83
CA LYS A 114 18.91 22.16 25.63
C LYS A 114 19.97 21.76 26.67
N ARG A 115 19.59 21.36 27.89
CA ARG A 115 20.52 20.81 28.89
C ARG A 115 21.03 19.43 28.49
N GLN A 116 20.15 18.55 28.01
CA GLN A 116 20.52 17.19 27.60
C GLN A 116 21.50 17.18 26.41
N VAL A 117 21.25 18.02 25.40
CA VAL A 117 22.12 18.15 24.22
C VAL A 117 23.51 18.73 24.58
N LYS A 118 23.60 19.54 25.64
CA LYS A 118 24.88 20.12 26.09
C LYS A 118 25.75 19.15 26.90
N SER A 119 25.19 18.05 27.41
CA SER A 119 25.99 17.05 28.13
C SER A 119 26.78 16.19 27.12
N LYS A 120 28.07 16.51 26.93
CA LYS A 120 28.97 15.94 25.92
C LYS A 120 29.34 14.45 26.11
N HIS A 121 28.58 13.66 26.87
CA HIS A 121 29.00 12.32 27.31
C HIS A 121 28.21 11.13 26.75
N PHE A 122 27.35 11.31 25.75
CA PHE A 122 26.62 10.18 25.16
C PHE A 122 27.20 9.76 23.79
N LYS A 123 27.92 8.64 23.77
CA LYS A 123 28.56 8.04 22.58
C LYS A 123 27.74 6.94 21.89
N SER A 124 26.40 6.98 21.95
CA SER A 124 25.56 6.14 21.09
C SER A 124 24.62 7.00 20.25
N ARG A 125 24.61 6.76 18.93
CA ARG A 125 23.68 7.35 17.97
C ARG A 125 22.27 6.75 18.13
N ALA A 126 21.74 6.74 19.35
CA ALA A 126 20.32 6.51 19.56
C ALA A 126 19.57 7.80 19.19
N PHE A 127 18.58 7.68 18.30
CA PHE A 127 17.74 8.78 17.83
C PHE A 127 17.03 9.45 19.03
N LEU A 128 17.60 10.54 19.52
CA LEU A 128 16.92 11.47 20.41
C LEU A 128 15.75 12.09 19.62
N TYR A 129 14.52 11.64 19.89
CA TYR A 129 13.33 12.28 19.38
C TYR A 129 13.22 13.66 20.04
N PRO A 130 13.30 14.77 19.28
CA PRO A 130 13.06 16.07 19.85
C PRO A 130 11.62 16.10 20.36
N CYS A 131 11.41 16.66 21.55
CA CYS A 131 10.11 17.17 21.98
C CYS A 131 9.66 18.25 20.98
N LYS A 132 9.20 17.85 19.80
CA LYS A 132 8.39 18.69 18.95
C LYS A 132 7.08 18.82 19.70
N LYS A 133 6.83 19.99 20.31
CA LYS A 133 5.46 20.53 20.32
C LYS A 133 4.87 20.18 18.96
N TRP A 134 3.64 19.65 18.92
CA TRP A 134 2.88 19.57 17.68
C TRP A 134 2.98 20.94 17.02
N GLN A 135 3.91 21.08 16.08
CA GLN A 135 4.09 22.30 15.33
C GLN A 135 2.93 22.21 14.36
N GLU A 136 1.85 22.95 14.65
CA GLU A 136 0.87 23.28 13.62
C GLU A 136 1.67 23.62 12.36
N PRO A 137 1.57 22.80 11.30
CA PRO A 137 2.39 23.04 10.13
C PRO A 137 2.10 24.45 9.66
N ASN A 138 3.15 25.22 9.39
CA ASN A 138 3.01 26.49 8.70
C ASN A 138 2.07 26.26 7.50
N PRO A 139 0.88 26.87 7.46
CA PRO A 139 -0.19 26.47 6.54
C PRO A 139 0.24 26.42 5.07
N GLY A 140 1.27 27.19 4.70
CA GLY A 140 1.83 27.27 3.35
C GLY A 140 3.16 26.55 3.08
N ALA A 141 3.65 25.63 3.93
CA ALA A 141 4.97 25.04 3.68
C ALA A 141 4.95 23.67 2.96
N LEU A 142 4.16 22.67 3.39
CA LEU A 142 4.25 21.31 2.82
C LEU A 142 2.93 20.54 2.99
N TRP A 143 2.42 19.94 1.90
CA TRP A 143 1.37 18.90 1.92
C TRP A 143 2.02 17.50 1.93
N PRO A 144 1.43 16.51 2.60
CA PRO A 144 0.31 16.60 3.53
C PRO A 144 0.73 17.10 4.92
N MET A 145 -0.16 17.84 5.57
CA MET A 145 -0.06 18.06 7.01
C MET A 145 -0.31 16.78 7.80
N VAL A 146 0.29 16.68 8.98
CA VAL A 146 -0.04 15.64 9.96
C VAL A 146 -1.23 16.16 10.76
N VAL A 147 -2.35 15.44 10.72
CA VAL A 147 -3.53 15.74 11.52
C VAL A 147 -3.40 14.99 12.85
N PRO A 148 -3.58 15.67 14.00
CA PRO A 148 -3.56 15.00 15.29
C PRO A 148 -4.70 14.00 15.40
N PRO A 149 -4.48 12.82 16.00
CA PRO A 149 -5.53 11.84 16.16
C PRO A 149 -6.61 12.40 17.08
N THR A 150 -7.85 12.37 16.62
CA THR A 150 -8.99 12.94 17.35
C THR A 150 -9.74 11.91 18.19
N ASN A 151 -9.26 10.66 18.17
CA ASN A 151 -9.89 9.52 18.83
C ASN A 151 -11.39 9.43 18.49
N GLY A 152 -11.69 9.52 17.19
CA GLY A 152 -13.05 9.42 16.66
C GLY A 152 -13.98 10.55 17.10
N SER A 153 -13.46 11.76 17.38
CA SER A 153 -14.28 12.88 17.86
C SER A 153 -15.46 13.21 16.94
N VAL A 154 -15.25 13.11 15.63
CA VAL A 154 -16.30 13.35 14.62
C VAL A 154 -17.48 12.40 14.81
N LEU A 155 -17.24 11.16 15.24
CA LEU A 155 -18.29 10.16 15.49
C LEU A 155 -19.21 10.56 16.66
N ARG A 156 -18.72 11.37 17.61
CA ARG A 156 -19.53 11.87 18.76
C ARG A 156 -20.50 12.97 18.34
N THR A 157 -20.21 13.66 17.24
CA THR A 157 -21.01 14.78 16.73
C THR A 157 -21.92 14.39 15.57
N LEU A 158 -21.92 13.12 15.16
CA LEU A 158 -22.77 12.65 14.07
C LEU A 158 -24.25 12.74 14.44
N PRO A 159 -25.13 13.09 13.48
CA PRO A 159 -26.56 13.04 13.70
C PRO A 159 -27.01 11.58 13.74
N VAL A 160 -27.17 11.04 14.95
CA VAL A 160 -27.61 9.65 15.16
C VAL A 160 -29.14 9.50 15.12
N ARG A 161 -29.88 10.60 15.31
CA ARG A 161 -31.34 10.61 15.23
C ARG A 161 -31.79 10.65 13.77
N HIS A 162 -32.72 9.77 13.42
CA HIS A 162 -33.28 9.70 12.08
C HIS A 162 -34.81 9.45 12.18
N GLN A 163 -35.59 9.91 11.20
CA GLN A 163 -37.05 9.72 11.21
C GLN A 163 -37.44 8.26 11.03
N ASP A 164 -36.66 7.54 10.22
CA ASP A 164 -36.77 6.09 10.04
C ASP A 164 -36.11 5.35 11.22
N PRO A 165 -36.86 4.57 12.03
CA PRO A 165 -36.34 3.82 13.16
C PRO A 165 -35.29 2.78 12.79
N GLU A 166 -35.37 2.19 11.59
CA GLU A 166 -34.39 1.19 11.14
C GLU A 166 -33.03 1.84 10.87
N VAL A 167 -33.05 3.01 10.22
CA VAL A 167 -31.85 3.82 9.96
C VAL A 167 -31.26 4.36 11.26
N GLU A 168 -32.08 4.84 12.20
CA GLU A 168 -31.60 5.28 13.51
C GLU A 168 -30.89 4.14 14.25
N ARG A 169 -31.46 2.93 14.24
CA ARG A 169 -30.84 1.75 14.84
C ARG A 169 -29.51 1.40 14.17
N LEU A 170 -29.44 1.44 12.84
CA LEU A 170 -28.19 1.24 12.10
C LEU A 170 -27.12 2.25 12.53
N LEU A 171 -27.48 3.53 12.58
CA LEU A 171 -26.58 4.63 12.97
C LEU A 171 -26.05 4.44 14.39
N GLN A 172 -26.92 4.11 15.36
CA GLN A 172 -26.53 3.89 16.75
C GLN A 172 -25.54 2.72 16.89
N GLN A 173 -25.84 1.60 16.26
CA GLN A 173 -24.98 0.40 16.32
C GLN A 173 -23.64 0.64 15.64
N GLN A 174 -23.65 1.22 14.44
CA GLN A 174 -22.42 1.44 13.67
C GLN A 174 -21.56 2.56 14.23
N ALA A 175 -22.13 3.58 14.89
CA ALA A 175 -21.35 4.61 15.56
C ALA A 175 -20.43 4.01 16.64
N ALA A 176 -20.92 3.05 17.44
CA ALA A 176 -20.11 2.35 18.44
C ALA A 176 -18.98 1.52 17.79
N VAL A 177 -19.31 0.76 16.75
CA VAL A 177 -18.34 -0.06 16.00
C VAL A 177 -17.23 0.81 15.39
N GLN A 178 -17.59 1.94 14.78
CA GLN A 178 -16.63 2.86 14.18
C GLN A 178 -15.79 3.57 15.25
N ALA A 179 -16.39 3.92 16.40
CA ALA A 179 -15.65 4.51 17.51
C ALA A 179 -14.57 3.57 18.05
N ASP A 180 -14.89 2.28 18.22
CA ASP A 180 -13.91 1.28 18.65
C ASP A 180 -12.79 1.08 17.62
N ARG A 181 -13.11 1.05 16.32
CA ARG A 181 -12.12 0.93 15.23
C ARG A 181 -11.18 2.13 15.19
N VAL A 182 -11.71 3.35 15.27
CA VAL A 182 -10.90 4.58 15.24
C VAL A 182 -10.07 4.72 16.51
N ARG A 183 -10.60 4.30 17.68
CA ARG A 183 -9.82 4.25 18.92
C ARG A 183 -8.64 3.30 18.79
N LEU A 184 -8.86 2.07 18.32
CA LEU A 184 -7.77 1.12 18.11
C LEU A 184 -6.71 1.63 17.13
N LEU A 185 -7.15 2.23 16.02
CA LEU A 185 -6.28 2.87 15.03
C LEU A 185 -5.42 3.97 15.68
N THR A 186 -6.08 4.84 16.45
CA THR A 186 -5.45 5.95 17.19
C THR A 186 -4.42 5.42 18.17
N ASP A 187 -4.79 4.47 19.03
CA ASP A 187 -3.93 3.91 20.07
C ASP A 187 -2.71 3.20 19.46
N THR A 188 -2.89 2.53 18.32
CA THR A 188 -1.79 1.91 17.59
C THR A 188 -0.85 2.96 17.01
N CYS A 189 -1.39 4.02 16.39
CA CYS A 189 -0.58 5.11 15.88
C CYS A 189 0.17 5.87 16.98
N LEU A 190 -0.43 6.03 18.17
CA LEU A 190 0.24 6.64 19.32
C LEU A 190 1.39 5.77 19.85
N ARG A 191 1.27 4.44 19.77
CA ARG A 191 2.37 3.50 20.09
C ARG A 191 3.48 3.46 19.03
N HIS A 192 3.19 3.95 17.83
CA HIS A 192 4.09 3.92 16.67
C HIS A 192 4.26 5.31 16.03
N PRO A 193 4.82 6.30 16.76
CA PRO A 193 4.96 7.67 16.28
C PRO A 193 5.83 7.81 15.03
N GLU A 194 6.72 6.85 14.76
CA GLU A 194 7.52 6.75 13.54
C GLU A 194 6.68 6.62 12.26
N LEU A 195 5.42 6.19 12.37
CA LEU A 195 4.50 6.05 11.24
C LEU A 195 3.79 7.36 10.85
N ALA A 196 3.92 8.41 11.66
CA ALA A 196 3.33 9.73 11.40
C ALA A 196 4.21 10.53 10.41
N THR A 197 4.28 10.08 9.16
CA THR A 197 5.12 10.70 8.13
C THR A 197 4.38 11.74 7.28
N ARG A 198 5.11 12.77 6.85
CA ARG A 198 4.63 13.77 5.87
C ARG A 198 5.03 13.35 4.47
N ARG A 199 4.20 12.53 3.85
CA ARG A 199 4.50 11.98 2.53
C ARG A 199 3.31 12.15 1.62
N HIS A 200 3.53 12.57 0.37
CA HIS A 200 2.47 12.55 -0.63
C HIS A 200 1.93 11.12 -0.84
N PHE A 201 0.62 10.98 -0.66
CA PHE A 201 -0.16 9.79 -1.00
C PHE A 201 -1.33 10.18 -1.89
N LYS A 202 -1.87 9.20 -2.61
CA LYS A 202 -3.02 9.40 -3.48
C LYS A 202 -4.28 9.41 -2.63
N ILE A 203 -5.09 10.44 -2.83
CA ILE A 203 -6.40 10.57 -2.21
C ILE A 203 -7.38 11.17 -3.20
N VAL A 204 -8.64 10.79 -3.04
CA VAL A 204 -9.77 11.35 -3.76
C VAL A 204 -10.40 12.42 -2.88
N TRP A 205 -10.67 13.59 -3.46
CA TRP A 205 -11.30 14.72 -2.80
C TRP A 205 -12.67 14.96 -3.41
N ASP A 206 -13.72 14.86 -2.62
CA ASP A 206 -15.03 15.41 -2.97
C ASP A 206 -15.23 16.71 -2.18
N THR A 207 -14.80 17.81 -2.80
CA THR A 207 -14.92 19.16 -2.23
C THR A 207 -16.30 19.77 -2.44
N SER A 208 -17.18 19.10 -3.18
CA SER A 208 -18.56 19.58 -3.44
C SER A 208 -19.49 19.38 -2.24
N ARG A 209 -19.05 18.59 -1.25
CA ARG A 209 -19.82 18.23 -0.05
C ARG A 209 -19.45 19.06 1.16
N THR A 210 -20.38 19.13 2.12
CA THR A 210 -20.17 19.77 3.42
C THR A 210 -20.50 18.76 4.53
N PRO A 211 -19.52 18.30 5.32
CA PRO A 211 -18.08 18.52 5.14
C PRO A 211 -17.54 17.86 3.85
N PRO A 212 -16.39 18.31 3.31
CA PRO A 212 -15.74 17.64 2.18
C PRO A 212 -15.45 16.18 2.51
N LEU A 213 -15.54 15.28 1.53
CA LEU A 213 -15.24 13.86 1.73
C LEU A 213 -13.84 13.56 1.18
N VAL A 214 -13.04 12.82 1.95
CA VAL A 214 -11.69 12.38 1.54
C VAL A 214 -11.54 10.88 1.71
N TYR A 215 -11.07 10.23 0.64
CA TYR A 215 -10.92 8.79 0.53
C TYR A 215 -9.51 8.41 0.09
N CYS A 216 -8.91 7.40 0.74
CA CYS A 216 -7.67 6.81 0.25
C CYS A 216 -7.93 5.51 -0.55
N PRO A 217 -7.67 5.48 -1.88
CA PRO A 217 -7.86 4.29 -2.71
C PRO A 217 -6.73 3.28 -2.50
N ILE A 218 -6.93 2.33 -1.58
CA ILE A 218 -5.97 1.25 -1.32
C ILE A 218 -6.24 0.06 -2.24
N TYR A 219 -5.18 -0.59 -2.70
CA TYR A 219 -5.30 -1.78 -3.55
C TYR A 219 -5.91 -2.96 -2.81
N LYS A 220 -6.78 -3.69 -3.51
CA LYS A 220 -7.34 -4.99 -3.09
C LYS A 220 -8.25 -4.93 -1.87
N VAL A 221 -8.83 -3.76 -1.64
CA VAL A 221 -9.86 -3.48 -0.63
C VAL A 221 -11.10 -2.84 -1.25
N ALA A 222 -11.55 -3.38 -2.38
CA ALA A 222 -12.71 -2.85 -3.14
C ALA A 222 -12.53 -1.41 -3.67
N SER A 223 -11.29 -1.00 -3.98
CA SER A 223 -10.99 0.31 -4.55
C SER A 223 -11.73 0.59 -5.87
N THR A 224 -11.85 -0.39 -6.77
CA THR A 224 -12.66 -0.26 -7.99
C THR A 224 -14.15 -0.04 -7.69
N THR A 225 -14.69 -0.72 -6.66
CA THR A 225 -16.08 -0.53 -6.21
C THR A 225 -16.29 0.91 -5.74
N TRP A 226 -15.37 1.43 -4.92
CA TRP A 226 -15.38 2.85 -4.53
C TRP A 226 -15.31 3.79 -5.72
N SER A 227 -14.49 3.52 -6.72
CA SER A 227 -14.47 4.36 -7.92
C SER A 227 -15.81 4.37 -8.65
N VAL A 228 -16.54 3.25 -8.67
CA VAL A 228 -17.91 3.22 -9.22
C VAL A 228 -18.91 3.97 -8.35
N TYR A 229 -18.77 3.91 -7.02
CA TYR A 229 -19.55 4.72 -6.09
C TYR A 229 -19.29 6.22 -6.32
N PHE A 230 -18.04 6.66 -6.38
CA PHE A 230 -17.69 8.05 -6.71
C PHE A 230 -18.26 8.49 -8.07
N LEU A 231 -18.18 7.65 -9.11
CA LEU A 231 -18.80 7.99 -10.40
C LEU A 231 -20.33 8.09 -10.31
N ARG A 232 -20.96 7.32 -9.43
CA ARG A 232 -22.40 7.43 -9.16
C ARG A 232 -22.73 8.72 -8.40
N LEU A 233 -21.92 9.08 -7.40
CA LEU A 233 -22.01 10.35 -6.68
C LEU A 233 -21.81 11.57 -7.61
N ALA A 234 -21.04 11.42 -8.69
CA ALA A 234 -20.89 12.42 -9.74
C ALA A 234 -22.01 12.39 -10.81
N HIS A 235 -23.07 11.59 -10.60
CA HIS A 235 -24.18 11.37 -11.53
C HIS A 235 -23.77 10.97 -12.96
N VAL A 236 -22.65 10.24 -13.11
CA VAL A 236 -22.19 9.75 -14.40
C VAL A 236 -23.15 8.66 -14.91
N LYS A 237 -23.76 8.90 -16.07
CA LYS A 237 -24.77 8.00 -16.68
C LYS A 237 -24.16 6.63 -17.01
N GLN A 238 -24.97 5.59 -16.90
CA GLN A 238 -24.54 4.20 -17.17
C GLN A 238 -24.08 3.97 -18.61
N GLY A 239 -24.59 4.75 -19.58
CA GLY A 239 -24.13 4.74 -20.97
C GLY A 239 -22.74 5.36 -21.20
N GLU A 240 -22.22 6.15 -20.27
CA GLU A 240 -20.81 6.57 -20.26
C GLU A 240 -19.93 5.46 -19.65
N LYS A 241 -20.47 4.68 -18.71
CA LYS A 241 -19.80 3.50 -18.14
C LYS A 241 -19.59 2.38 -19.15
N SER A 242 -20.53 2.16 -20.08
CA SER A 242 -20.40 1.14 -21.14
C SER A 242 -19.31 1.45 -22.19
N LYS A 243 -18.85 2.71 -22.26
CA LYS A 243 -17.70 3.10 -23.09
C LYS A 243 -16.36 2.75 -22.46
N MET A 244 -16.35 2.39 -21.17
CA MET A 244 -15.16 2.04 -20.42
C MET A 244 -14.80 0.58 -20.68
N LYS A 245 -14.02 0.36 -21.74
CA LYS A 245 -13.67 -0.97 -22.26
C LYS A 245 -12.41 -1.54 -21.61
N LYS A 246 -11.58 -0.73 -20.96
CA LYS A 246 -10.29 -1.16 -20.39
C LYS A 246 -10.28 -1.17 -18.87
N MET A 247 -9.56 -2.15 -18.31
CA MET A 247 -9.26 -2.22 -16.88
C MET A 247 -8.56 -0.93 -16.45
N GLY A 248 -9.24 -0.14 -15.62
CA GLY A 248 -8.73 1.08 -15.01
C GLY A 248 -9.22 2.41 -15.60
N ASP A 249 -10.00 2.38 -16.68
CA ASP A 249 -10.73 3.56 -17.16
C ASP A 249 -11.63 4.16 -16.05
N VAL A 250 -12.13 3.32 -15.14
CA VAL A 250 -12.95 3.72 -13.98
C VAL A 250 -12.18 4.65 -13.06
N HIS A 251 -10.91 4.34 -12.82
CA HIS A 251 -10.05 5.12 -11.93
C HIS A 251 -9.69 6.46 -12.56
N THR A 252 -9.38 6.47 -13.85
CA THR A 252 -9.11 7.70 -14.61
C THR A 252 -10.31 8.64 -14.54
N LEU A 253 -11.48 8.15 -14.93
CA LEU A 253 -12.69 8.96 -14.99
C LEU A 253 -13.08 9.50 -13.61
N MET A 254 -12.93 8.69 -12.56
CA MET A 254 -13.14 9.15 -11.18
C MET A 254 -12.19 10.31 -10.85
N ASN A 255 -10.89 10.17 -11.12
CA ASN A 255 -9.92 11.25 -10.83
C ASN A 255 -10.21 12.51 -11.65
N ASP A 256 -10.69 12.37 -12.89
CA ASP A 256 -11.08 13.51 -13.72
C ASP A 256 -12.33 14.23 -13.18
N LYS A 257 -13.27 13.48 -12.59
CA LYS A 257 -14.48 14.04 -11.95
C LYS A 257 -14.22 14.65 -10.58
N TYR A 258 -13.17 14.21 -9.90
CA TYR A 258 -12.79 14.66 -8.55
C TYR A 258 -11.36 15.20 -8.52
N PRO A 259 -11.10 16.35 -9.19
CA PRO A 259 -9.77 16.94 -9.20
C PRO A 259 -9.36 17.35 -7.78
N PRO A 260 -8.09 17.11 -7.38
CA PRO A 260 -7.62 17.55 -6.07
C PRO A 260 -7.58 19.09 -5.99
N PRO A 261 -7.61 19.68 -4.78
CA PRO A 261 -7.34 21.11 -4.61
C PRO A 261 -5.99 21.49 -5.23
N LYS A 262 -5.89 22.72 -5.76
CA LYS A 262 -4.79 23.14 -6.62
C LYS A 262 -3.52 23.38 -5.82
N THR A 263 -3.64 24.00 -4.65
CA THR A 263 -2.48 24.41 -3.84
C THR A 263 -2.35 23.56 -2.57
N ASN A 264 -1.16 23.56 -1.96
CA ASN A 264 -0.95 22.84 -0.72
C ASN A 264 -1.67 23.53 0.45
N GLU A 265 -1.82 24.85 0.38
CA GLU A 265 -2.57 25.68 1.32
C GLU A 265 -4.04 25.26 1.33
N GLU A 266 -4.67 25.14 0.15
CA GLU A 266 -6.05 24.67 0.02
C GLU A 266 -6.22 23.27 0.59
N LYS A 267 -5.30 22.34 0.28
CA LYS A 267 -5.37 20.98 0.82
C LYS A 267 -5.22 20.97 2.34
N ASN A 268 -4.27 21.73 2.90
CA ASN A 268 -4.08 21.84 4.35
C ASN A 268 -5.27 22.53 5.05
N ALA A 269 -5.96 23.46 4.38
CA ALA A 269 -7.15 24.10 4.93
C ALA A 269 -8.39 23.18 4.90
N LEU A 270 -8.52 22.36 3.86
CA LEU A 270 -9.66 21.47 3.67
C LEU A 270 -9.52 20.16 4.46
N PHE A 271 -8.35 19.53 4.43
CA PHE A 271 -8.16 18.18 4.94
C PHE A 271 -8.62 17.97 6.39
N PRO A 272 -8.30 18.87 7.37
CA PRO A 272 -8.77 18.72 8.75
C PRO A 272 -10.29 18.83 8.90
N LYS A 273 -10.94 19.61 8.02
CA LYS A 273 -12.39 19.84 8.01
C LYS A 273 -13.16 18.74 7.26
N SER A 274 -12.46 17.90 6.50
CA SER A 274 -13.07 16.81 5.74
C SER A 274 -13.51 15.65 6.63
N LEU A 275 -14.59 14.97 6.22
CA LEU A 275 -14.86 13.61 6.63
C LEU A 275 -13.90 12.67 5.91
N ARG A 276 -13.03 12.00 6.66
CA ARG A 276 -11.96 11.15 6.13
C ARG A 276 -12.29 9.69 6.39
N PHE A 277 -12.33 8.87 5.35
CA PHE A 277 -12.58 7.44 5.51
C PHE A 277 -11.57 6.58 4.76
N ILE A 278 -11.42 5.36 5.25
CA ILE A 278 -10.53 4.36 4.69
C ILE A 278 -11.26 3.03 4.57
N THR A 279 -10.94 2.27 3.53
CA THR A 279 -11.42 0.89 3.39
C THR A 279 -10.27 -0.08 3.57
N VAL A 280 -10.50 -1.13 4.35
CA VAL A 280 -9.52 -2.15 4.71
C VAL A 280 -10.11 -3.54 4.61
N ARG A 281 -9.25 -4.55 4.63
CA ARG A 281 -9.56 -5.97 4.59
C ARG A 281 -8.53 -6.69 5.45
N HIS A 282 -8.82 -7.91 5.89
CA HIS A 282 -7.80 -8.75 6.51
C HIS A 282 -6.50 -8.78 5.67
N PRO A 283 -5.31 -8.47 6.25
CA PRO A 283 -4.07 -8.27 5.48
C PRO A 283 -3.69 -9.48 4.62
N PHE A 284 -3.93 -10.69 5.12
CA PHE A 284 -3.67 -11.92 4.38
C PHE A 284 -4.66 -12.17 3.24
N THR A 285 -5.94 -11.83 3.42
CA THR A 285 -6.92 -11.93 2.32
C THR A 285 -6.63 -10.90 1.24
N ARG A 286 -6.15 -9.71 1.64
CA ARG A 286 -5.67 -8.68 0.72
C ARG A 286 -4.45 -9.16 -0.08
N LEU A 287 -3.46 -9.74 0.59
CA LEU A 287 -2.28 -10.31 -0.06
C LEU A 287 -2.67 -11.43 -1.04
N LEU A 288 -3.55 -12.34 -0.62
CA LEU A 288 -4.05 -13.40 -1.51
C LEU A 288 -4.78 -12.83 -2.73
N SER A 289 -5.60 -11.79 -2.53
CA SER A 289 -6.26 -11.10 -3.64
C SER A 289 -5.25 -10.47 -4.60
N ALA A 290 -4.13 -9.95 -4.11
CA ALA A 290 -3.06 -9.43 -4.96
C ALA A 290 -2.32 -10.54 -5.70
N TYR A 291 -2.02 -11.66 -5.05
CA TYR A 291 -1.41 -12.84 -5.65
C TYR A 291 -2.28 -13.39 -6.80
N ARG A 292 -3.57 -13.64 -6.55
CA ARG A 292 -4.48 -14.20 -7.56
C ARG A 292 -4.62 -13.30 -8.78
N ASP A 293 -4.66 -11.99 -8.57
CA ASP A 293 -4.80 -10.99 -9.63
C ASP A 293 -3.50 -10.77 -10.44
N LYS A 294 -2.34 -10.73 -9.78
CA LYS A 294 -1.07 -10.30 -10.40
C LYS A 294 -0.06 -11.41 -10.68
N ILE A 295 -0.09 -12.47 -9.88
CA ILE A 295 0.97 -13.50 -9.88
C ILE A 295 0.43 -14.82 -10.42
N GLU A 296 -0.75 -15.24 -9.99
CA GLU A 296 -1.36 -16.48 -10.49
C GLU A 296 -1.95 -16.33 -11.89
N ASN A 297 -2.44 -15.12 -12.22
CA ASN A 297 -3.02 -14.80 -13.50
C ASN A 297 -1.95 -14.83 -14.61
N VAL A 298 -2.24 -15.55 -15.70
CA VAL A 298 -1.39 -15.67 -16.90
C VAL A 298 -1.43 -14.43 -17.80
N SER A 299 -2.46 -13.61 -17.66
CA SER A 299 -2.59 -12.31 -18.34
C SER A 299 -2.82 -11.21 -17.30
N PRO A 300 -1.83 -10.94 -16.43
CA PRO A 300 -1.97 -9.94 -15.39
C PRO A 300 -2.14 -8.56 -16.00
N ARG A 301 -3.19 -7.86 -15.59
CA ARG A 301 -3.49 -6.49 -16.03
C ARG A 301 -3.69 -5.61 -14.83
N PRO A 302 -3.30 -4.33 -14.86
CA PRO A 302 -2.47 -3.66 -15.87
C PRO A 302 -0.98 -4.03 -15.71
N PHE A 303 -0.10 -3.54 -16.61
CA PHE A 303 1.36 -3.79 -16.60
C PHE A 303 1.78 -5.24 -16.73
N GLN A 304 1.18 -5.93 -17.70
CA GLN A 304 1.46 -7.32 -17.99
C GLN A 304 2.96 -7.65 -18.08
N PRO A 305 3.82 -6.87 -18.79
CA PRO A 305 5.24 -7.22 -18.89
C PRO A 305 5.97 -7.29 -17.54
N TYR A 306 5.71 -6.36 -16.62
CA TYR A 306 6.34 -6.35 -15.29
C TYR A 306 5.96 -7.59 -14.48
N PHE A 307 4.66 -7.91 -14.44
CA PHE A 307 4.18 -9.06 -13.68
C PHE A 307 4.63 -10.37 -14.29
N LEU A 308 4.72 -10.49 -15.62
CA LEU A 308 5.31 -11.66 -16.27
C LEU A 308 6.80 -11.81 -15.92
N ASP A 309 7.59 -10.74 -15.94
CA ASP A 309 9.00 -10.78 -15.54
C ASP A 309 9.15 -11.20 -14.07
N LEU A 310 8.30 -10.66 -13.19
CA LEU A 310 8.27 -11.01 -11.77
C LEU A 310 7.88 -12.48 -11.56
N GLN A 311 6.86 -12.97 -12.27
CA GLN A 311 6.47 -14.38 -12.24
C GLN A 311 7.64 -15.29 -12.61
N GLN A 312 8.38 -14.98 -13.68
CA GLN A 312 9.55 -15.76 -14.09
C GLN A 312 10.69 -15.68 -13.07
N ALA A 313 10.93 -14.51 -12.47
CA ALA A 313 11.95 -14.36 -11.43
C ALA A 313 11.62 -15.19 -10.17
N ILE A 314 10.36 -15.20 -9.75
CA ILE A 314 9.91 -16.02 -8.60
C ILE A 314 10.08 -17.51 -8.94
N ILE A 315 9.61 -17.96 -10.11
CA ILE A 315 9.77 -19.36 -10.52
C ILE A 315 11.25 -19.76 -10.51
N LYS A 316 12.11 -18.95 -11.12
CA LYS A 316 13.54 -19.24 -11.22
C LYS A 316 14.21 -19.41 -9.85
N ASN A 317 13.82 -18.61 -8.86
CA ASN A 317 14.50 -18.56 -7.56
C ASN A 317 13.89 -19.51 -6.52
N TYR A 318 12.59 -19.79 -6.62
CA TYR A 318 11.84 -20.50 -5.57
C TYR A 318 11.31 -21.87 -6.00
N ARG A 319 11.28 -22.19 -7.29
CA ARG A 319 10.90 -23.52 -7.74
C ARG A 319 12.10 -24.46 -7.67
N ALA A 320 11.96 -25.53 -6.90
CA ALA A 320 13.00 -26.55 -6.80
C ALA A 320 13.30 -27.15 -8.19
N SER A 321 14.58 -27.39 -8.49
CA SER A 321 15.04 -27.93 -9.78
C SER A 321 14.47 -29.32 -10.08
N GLN A 322 14.21 -30.12 -9.04
CA GLN A 322 13.60 -31.46 -9.13
C GLN A 322 12.07 -31.43 -9.03
N SER A 323 11.44 -30.26 -9.06
CA SER A 323 9.99 -30.15 -8.95
C SER A 323 9.31 -30.63 -10.25
N ASN A 324 8.31 -31.50 -10.11
CA ASN A 324 7.43 -31.90 -11.23
C ASN A 324 6.40 -30.81 -11.60
N ASN A 325 6.45 -29.63 -10.95
CA ASN A 325 5.50 -28.56 -11.19
C ASN A 325 5.79 -27.79 -12.48
N THR A 326 4.96 -28.00 -13.49
CA THR A 326 5.05 -27.35 -14.81
C THR A 326 4.21 -26.07 -14.93
N LYS A 327 3.60 -25.57 -13.83
CA LYS A 327 2.75 -24.37 -13.85
C LYS A 327 3.54 -23.16 -14.36
N ARG A 328 3.00 -22.43 -15.33
CA ARG A 328 3.66 -21.26 -15.94
C ARG A 328 3.70 -20.03 -15.03
N THR A 329 2.99 -20.07 -13.91
CA THR A 329 2.95 -19.01 -12.89
C THR A 329 3.46 -19.53 -11.54
N PRO A 330 3.94 -18.65 -10.64
CA PRO A 330 4.33 -19.04 -9.30
C PRO A 330 3.16 -19.65 -8.52
N THR A 331 3.45 -20.65 -7.71
CA THR A 331 2.53 -21.15 -6.68
C THR A 331 2.43 -20.17 -5.52
N PHE A 332 1.42 -20.35 -4.66
CA PHE A 332 1.26 -19.48 -3.51
C PHE A 332 2.39 -19.62 -2.48
N PRO A 333 2.90 -20.82 -2.15
CA PRO A 333 4.09 -20.96 -1.30
C PRO A 333 5.34 -20.28 -1.87
N GLU A 334 5.59 -20.41 -3.19
CA GLU A 334 6.72 -19.73 -3.87
C GLU A 334 6.59 -18.21 -3.75
N PHE A 335 5.39 -17.67 -3.97
CA PHE A 335 5.13 -16.23 -3.82
C PHE A 335 5.25 -15.74 -2.37
N VAL A 336 4.72 -16.48 -1.40
CA VAL A 336 4.80 -16.11 0.02
C VAL A 336 6.25 -16.10 0.49
N GLN A 337 7.05 -17.10 0.10
CA GLN A 337 8.47 -17.11 0.42
C GLN A 337 9.20 -15.93 -0.20
N TYR A 338 8.91 -15.61 -1.47
CA TYR A 338 9.42 -14.40 -2.11
C TYR A 338 9.09 -13.13 -1.32
N VAL A 339 7.85 -12.96 -0.87
CA VAL A 339 7.45 -11.78 -0.07
C VAL A 339 8.20 -11.74 1.27
N ILE A 340 8.36 -12.87 1.95
CA ILE A 340 9.12 -12.95 3.21
C ILE A 340 10.56 -12.49 2.99
N ASP A 341 11.24 -13.06 1.99
CA ASP A 341 12.67 -12.82 1.77
C ASP A 341 12.94 -11.38 1.32
N ILE A 342 12.19 -10.85 0.36
CA ILE A 342 12.45 -9.47 -0.11
C ILE A 342 12.18 -8.44 0.97
N THR A 343 11.28 -8.73 1.92
CA THR A 343 10.89 -7.80 2.99
C THR A 343 11.61 -8.07 4.31
N GLU A 344 12.59 -8.98 4.33
CA GLU A 344 13.33 -9.33 5.55
C GLU A 344 13.99 -8.10 6.17
N ASN A 345 14.62 -7.26 5.33
CA ASN A 345 15.39 -6.08 5.74
C ASN A 345 14.64 -4.76 5.57
N PHE A 346 13.32 -4.79 5.31
CA PHE A 346 12.54 -3.55 5.14
C PHE A 346 12.25 -2.95 6.51
N THR A 347 12.76 -1.73 6.72
CA THR A 347 12.62 -1.00 7.99
C THR A 347 11.93 0.35 7.81
N THR A 348 11.86 0.84 6.58
CA THR A 348 11.29 2.14 6.25
C THR A 348 10.18 2.02 5.21
N GLU A 349 9.29 3.00 5.16
CA GLU A 349 8.28 3.08 4.10
C GLU A 349 8.89 3.07 2.68
N LYS A 350 10.08 3.64 2.52
CA LYS A 350 10.76 3.76 1.23
C LYS A 350 11.07 2.38 0.66
N ASP A 351 11.56 1.47 1.51
CA ASP A 351 11.89 0.10 1.13
C ASP A 351 10.67 -0.59 0.50
N TRP A 352 9.50 -0.45 1.14
CA TRP A 352 8.26 -1.04 0.63
C TRP A 352 7.83 -0.46 -0.72
N VAL A 353 7.94 0.85 -0.90
CA VAL A 353 7.42 1.53 -2.10
C VAL A 353 8.28 1.26 -3.32
N GLU A 354 9.58 1.10 -3.11
CA GLU A 354 10.55 0.86 -4.18
C GLU A 354 10.59 -0.59 -4.63
N HIS A 355 9.99 -1.52 -3.87
CA HIS A 355 10.10 -2.96 -4.14
C HIS A 355 8.76 -3.69 -4.24
N VAL A 356 7.68 -3.14 -3.69
CA VAL A 356 6.38 -3.81 -3.61
C VAL A 356 5.29 -2.99 -4.28
N VAL A 357 4.56 -3.63 -5.20
CA VAL A 357 3.42 -3.06 -5.93
C VAL A 357 2.19 -3.91 -5.67
N CYS A 358 1.01 -3.29 -5.50
CA CYS A 358 -0.28 -3.98 -5.26
C CYS A 358 -0.47 -4.67 -3.89
N TRP A 359 0.59 -5.07 -3.18
CA TRP A 359 0.52 -5.67 -1.83
C TRP A 359 1.34 -4.91 -0.77
N THR A 360 1.55 -3.61 -0.98
CA THR A 360 2.20 -2.70 -0.04
C THR A 360 1.39 -2.58 1.25
N PRO A 361 1.98 -2.67 2.46
CA PRO A 361 1.24 -2.54 3.72
C PRO A 361 0.44 -1.24 3.83
N TYR A 362 -0.65 -1.26 4.61
CA TYR A 362 -1.53 -0.11 4.81
C TYR A 362 -0.80 1.09 5.40
N TRP A 363 0.06 0.86 6.40
CA TRP A 363 0.81 1.93 7.06
C TRP A 363 1.69 2.74 6.08
N VAL A 364 2.11 2.13 4.97
CA VAL A 364 2.90 2.76 3.91
C VAL A 364 2.04 3.53 2.89
N GLN A 365 0.80 3.09 2.65
CA GLN A 365 0.07 3.44 1.43
C GLN A 365 -0.80 4.72 1.55
N CYS A 366 -1.17 5.11 2.76
CA CYS A 366 -2.10 6.24 3.01
C CYS A 366 -1.71 7.14 4.18
N ALA A 367 -0.44 7.12 4.62
CA ALA A 367 0.02 7.88 5.80
C ALA A 367 -0.98 7.78 6.97
N ILE A 368 -1.31 6.54 7.36
CA ILE A 368 -2.45 6.21 8.23
C ILE A 368 -2.43 7.04 9.53
N CYS A 369 -1.26 7.09 10.16
CA CYS A 369 -1.07 7.80 11.43
C CYS A 369 -0.94 9.32 11.28
N SER A 370 -0.90 9.85 10.06
CA SER A 370 -0.91 11.29 9.78
C SER A 370 -2.27 11.81 9.31
N SER A 371 -3.24 10.92 9.08
CA SER A 371 -4.46 11.26 8.36
C SER A 371 -5.72 11.35 9.22
N ASP A 372 -5.68 10.87 10.47
CA ASP A 372 -6.84 10.83 11.39
C ASP A 372 -8.13 10.39 10.67
N PHE A 373 -8.12 9.14 10.15
CA PHE A 373 -9.31 8.57 9.51
C PHE A 373 -10.43 8.40 10.53
N GLN A 374 -11.61 8.90 10.20
CA GLN A 374 -12.77 9.00 11.09
C GLN A 374 -13.76 7.86 10.88
N VAL A 375 -13.73 7.20 9.71
CA VAL A 375 -14.54 6.01 9.40
C VAL A 375 -13.63 4.95 8.80
N VAL A 376 -13.68 3.74 9.35
CA VAL A 376 -12.92 2.57 8.90
C VAL A 376 -13.89 1.51 8.41
N ILE A 377 -13.96 1.38 7.09
CA ILE A 377 -14.80 0.40 6.40
C ILE A 377 -14.03 -0.89 6.26
N LYS A 378 -14.56 -1.99 6.80
CA LYS A 378 -13.97 -3.33 6.64
C LYS A 378 -14.70 -4.06 5.52
N LEU A 379 -13.97 -4.76 4.66
CA LEU A 379 -14.57 -5.55 3.57
C LEU A 379 -15.51 -6.65 4.09
N GLU A 380 -15.21 -7.16 5.28
CA GLU A 380 -15.99 -8.17 5.99
C GLU A 380 -17.36 -7.63 6.47
N THR A 381 -17.50 -6.31 6.60
CA THR A 381 -18.74 -5.62 7.03
C THR A 381 -19.10 -4.47 6.09
N MET A 382 -18.70 -4.58 4.81
CA MET A 382 -18.73 -3.45 3.88
C MET A 382 -20.14 -2.93 3.64
N ASP A 383 -21.13 -3.81 3.53
CA ASP A 383 -22.52 -3.41 3.24
C ASP A 383 -23.06 -2.49 4.34
N THR A 384 -22.93 -2.88 5.61
CA THR A 384 -23.36 -2.08 6.75
C THR A 384 -22.52 -0.82 6.95
N ASP A 385 -21.20 -0.92 6.73
CA ASP A 385 -20.27 0.21 6.88
C ASP A 385 -20.51 1.29 5.80
N VAL A 386 -20.81 0.88 4.57
CA VAL A 386 -21.13 1.78 3.45
C VAL A 386 -22.48 2.46 3.68
N GLN A 387 -23.49 1.72 4.14
CA GLN A 387 -24.77 2.31 4.51
C GLN A 387 -24.58 3.37 5.62
N PHE A 388 -23.83 3.03 6.67
CA PHE A 388 -23.51 4.00 7.73
C PHE A 388 -22.83 5.26 7.16
N LEU A 389 -21.78 5.10 6.33
CA LEU A 389 -21.11 6.25 5.71
C LEU A 389 -22.08 7.07 4.84
N ALA A 390 -22.95 6.39 4.08
CA ALA A 390 -23.89 7.04 3.19
C ALA A 390 -24.91 7.90 3.96
N GLU A 391 -25.39 7.43 5.11
CA GLU A 391 -26.28 8.22 5.97
C GLU A 391 -25.55 9.44 6.55
N VAL A 392 -24.40 9.23 7.20
CA VAL A 392 -23.71 10.30 7.94
C VAL A 392 -23.11 11.38 7.04
N ALA A 393 -22.79 11.01 5.79
CA ALA A 393 -22.25 11.92 4.77
C ALA A 393 -23.27 12.31 3.71
N GLN A 394 -24.55 11.92 3.87
CA GLN A 394 -25.66 12.23 2.96
C GLN A 394 -25.36 11.83 1.50
N LEU A 395 -24.78 10.64 1.31
CA LEU A 395 -24.41 10.07 0.01
C LEU A 395 -25.60 9.31 -0.60
N ARG A 396 -26.69 10.03 -0.89
CA ARG A 396 -27.99 9.45 -1.30
C ARG A 396 -27.88 8.53 -2.50
N GLU A 397 -26.97 8.82 -3.42
CA GLU A 397 -26.81 8.05 -4.65
C GLU A 397 -26.27 6.63 -4.39
N ILE A 398 -25.61 6.41 -3.26
CA ILE A 398 -25.04 5.11 -2.89
C ILE A 398 -25.76 4.45 -1.71
N GLN A 399 -26.81 5.08 -1.16
CA GLN A 399 -27.67 4.47 -0.16
C GLN A 399 -28.33 3.21 -0.73
N ASN A 400 -28.27 2.10 0.01
CA ASN A 400 -28.86 0.80 -0.36
C ASN A 400 -28.38 0.23 -1.70
N VAL A 401 -27.19 0.62 -2.16
CA VAL A 401 -26.60 0.11 -3.40
C VAL A 401 -25.76 -1.13 -3.14
N GLN A 402 -26.26 -2.28 -3.57
CA GLN A 402 -25.57 -3.59 -3.49
C GLN A 402 -24.72 -3.90 -4.74
N GLU A 403 -24.06 -2.91 -5.33
CA GLU A 403 -23.15 -3.12 -6.46
C GLU A 403 -21.73 -3.45 -5.99
N TRP A 404 -21.53 -4.60 -5.37
CA TRP A 404 -20.19 -5.06 -5.01
C TRP A 404 -19.49 -5.67 -6.23
N LEU A 405 -18.74 -4.84 -6.97
CA LEU A 405 -17.92 -5.31 -8.07
C LEU A 405 -16.85 -6.29 -7.52
N ASN A 406 -16.71 -7.44 -8.17
CA ASN A 406 -15.82 -8.58 -7.87
C ASN A 406 -16.41 -9.75 -7.04
N GLN A 407 -17.69 -9.75 -6.66
CA GLN A 407 -18.34 -10.98 -6.15
C GLN A 407 -18.43 -12.06 -7.26
N ASN A 408 -18.60 -11.60 -8.50
CA ASN A 408 -18.85 -12.44 -9.68
C ASN A 408 -17.64 -12.61 -10.62
N ASN A 409 -16.40 -12.44 -10.12
CA ASN A 409 -15.25 -12.87 -10.92
C ASN A 409 -15.35 -14.38 -11.13
N SER A 410 -14.98 -14.88 -12.31
CA SER A 410 -15.00 -16.31 -12.68
C SER A 410 -14.18 -17.22 -11.76
N HIS A 411 -13.50 -16.67 -10.76
CA HIS A 411 -12.68 -17.37 -9.77
C HIS A 411 -13.18 -17.18 -8.32
N GLY A 412 -14.30 -16.48 -8.08
CA GLY A 412 -14.86 -16.26 -6.74
C GLY A 412 -14.04 -15.33 -5.83
N SER A 413 -14.62 -14.91 -4.70
CA SER A 413 -13.94 -14.03 -3.73
C SER A 413 -12.72 -14.70 -3.12
N SER A 414 -11.63 -13.95 -2.92
CA SER A 414 -10.43 -14.48 -2.24
C SER A 414 -10.70 -14.89 -0.79
N SER A 415 -11.79 -14.43 -0.16
CA SER A 415 -12.17 -14.87 1.19
C SER A 415 -12.65 -16.32 1.23
N THR A 416 -13.25 -16.85 0.16
CA THR A 416 -13.85 -18.20 0.17
C THR A 416 -12.82 -19.30 -0.06
N VAL A 417 -11.65 -18.95 -0.60
CA VAL A 417 -10.57 -19.88 -0.94
C VAL A 417 -9.38 -19.78 0.02
N ILE A 418 -9.50 -19.01 1.11
CA ILE A 418 -8.43 -18.86 2.11
C ILE A 418 -7.88 -20.22 2.57
N PRO A 419 -8.71 -21.22 2.95
CA PRO A 419 -8.21 -22.51 3.42
C PRO A 419 -7.36 -23.23 2.36
N ASP A 420 -7.77 -23.18 1.09
CA ASP A 420 -7.07 -23.87 -0.01
C ASP A 420 -5.67 -23.31 -0.24
N TYR A 421 -5.49 -21.99 -0.11
CA TYR A 421 -4.20 -21.34 -0.31
C TYR A 421 -3.33 -21.40 0.95
N PHE A 422 -3.87 -21.03 2.12
CA PHE A 422 -3.09 -21.03 3.36
C PHE A 422 -2.79 -22.46 3.85
N GLY A 423 -3.61 -23.45 3.48
CA GLY A 423 -3.31 -24.87 3.64
C GLY A 423 -2.13 -25.37 2.82
N GLN A 424 -1.60 -24.57 1.89
CA GLN A 424 -0.37 -24.89 1.16
C GLN A 424 0.90 -24.45 1.89
N LEU A 425 0.78 -23.54 2.86
CA LEU A 425 1.91 -22.96 3.58
C LEU A 425 2.24 -23.77 4.83
N THR A 426 3.49 -23.71 5.27
CA THR A 426 3.86 -24.16 6.62
C THR A 426 3.44 -23.11 7.65
N LYS A 427 3.18 -23.53 8.90
CA LYS A 427 2.93 -22.60 10.01
C LYS A 427 4.06 -21.58 10.17
N LYS A 428 5.31 -21.99 9.95
CA LYS A 428 6.49 -21.10 9.95
C LYS A 428 6.38 -20.01 8.89
N GLN A 429 6.00 -20.35 7.65
CA GLN A 429 5.80 -19.35 6.60
C GLN A 429 4.70 -18.35 6.97
N ILE A 430 3.59 -18.83 7.54
CA ILE A 430 2.48 -17.97 7.97
C ILE A 430 2.94 -17.00 9.08
N GLN A 431 3.71 -17.48 10.06
CA GLN A 431 4.24 -16.65 11.13
C GLN A 431 5.23 -15.59 10.62
N LEU A 432 6.17 -15.97 9.75
CA LEU A 432 7.13 -15.04 9.15
C LEU A 432 6.42 -13.98 8.31
N LEU A 433 5.44 -14.39 7.49
CA LEU A 433 4.62 -13.48 6.71
C LEU A 433 3.82 -12.53 7.62
N TYR A 434 3.27 -13.01 8.72
CA TYR A 434 2.59 -12.17 9.71
C TYR A 434 3.51 -11.11 10.28
N GLN A 435 4.75 -11.44 10.61
CA GLN A 435 5.72 -10.46 11.09
C GLN A 435 5.93 -9.32 10.08
N ARG A 436 5.93 -9.61 8.77
CA ARG A 436 6.09 -8.60 7.72
C ARG A 436 4.91 -7.62 7.65
N TYR A 437 3.71 -8.08 8.01
CA TYR A 437 2.48 -7.29 7.98
C TYR A 437 1.93 -6.94 9.38
N LYS A 438 2.70 -7.17 10.46
CA LYS A 438 2.18 -7.10 11.83
C LYS A 438 1.49 -5.77 12.14
N LEU A 439 2.06 -4.65 11.70
CA LEU A 439 1.46 -3.33 11.90
C LEU A 439 0.08 -3.20 11.25
N ASP A 440 -0.15 -3.80 10.07
CA ASP A 440 -1.47 -3.81 9.43
C ASP A 440 -2.50 -4.60 10.26
N PHE A 441 -2.08 -5.69 10.92
CA PHE A 441 -2.94 -6.44 11.83
C PHE A 441 -3.29 -5.61 13.06
N ASP A 442 -2.28 -4.95 13.66
CA ASP A 442 -2.47 -4.15 14.87
C ASP A 442 -3.35 -2.92 14.62
N LEU A 443 -3.11 -2.19 13.52
CA LEU A 443 -3.84 -0.97 13.15
C LEU A 443 -5.34 -1.18 13.01
N PHE A 444 -5.75 -2.35 12.51
CA PHE A 444 -7.14 -2.66 12.18
C PHE A 444 -7.74 -3.80 13.00
N GLY A 445 -7.04 -4.30 14.01
CA GLY A 445 -7.54 -5.33 14.93
C GLY A 445 -7.85 -6.66 14.25
N TYR A 446 -6.96 -7.12 13.38
CA TYR A 446 -7.06 -8.44 12.76
C TYR A 446 -6.27 -9.50 13.54
N SER A 447 -6.65 -10.77 13.38
CA SER A 447 -6.01 -11.89 14.08
C SER A 447 -5.41 -12.90 13.11
N ILE A 448 -4.20 -13.37 13.42
CA ILE A 448 -3.54 -14.44 12.66
C ILE A 448 -4.09 -15.84 12.99
N LYS A 449 -4.86 -15.99 14.08
CA LYS A 449 -5.22 -17.30 14.67
C LYS A 449 -5.84 -18.26 13.67
N GLU A 450 -6.84 -17.80 12.91
CA GLU A 450 -7.53 -18.61 11.91
C GLU A 450 -6.55 -19.13 10.84
N TYR A 451 -5.66 -18.27 10.35
CA TYR A 451 -4.71 -18.62 9.30
C TYR A 451 -3.66 -19.63 9.76
N LEU A 452 -3.20 -19.56 11.01
CA LEU A 452 -2.31 -20.56 11.59
C LEU A 452 -2.95 -21.94 11.66
N SER A 453 -4.28 -22.02 11.76
CA SER A 453 -5.01 -23.29 11.82
C SER A 453 -4.97 -24.04 10.48
N TYR A 454 -4.91 -23.32 9.36
CA TYR A 454 -4.79 -23.90 8.02
C TYR A 454 -3.38 -24.42 7.72
N GLY A 455 -2.36 -23.79 8.28
CA GLY A 455 -0.96 -24.09 7.94
C GLY A 455 -0.56 -25.54 8.26
N ARG A 456 0.20 -26.14 7.33
CA ARG A 456 0.84 -27.45 7.53
C ARG A 456 1.85 -27.37 8.67
N ILE A 457 1.99 -28.49 9.38
CA ILE A 457 2.95 -28.65 10.48
C ILE A 457 4.36 -28.44 9.96
#